data_AF-A0A9P6QLX5-F1
#
_entry.id   AF-A0A9P6QLX5-F1
#
_cell.length_a   1.000
_cell.length_b   1.000
_cell.length_c   1.000
_cell.angle_alpha   90.00
_cell.angle_beta   90.00
_cell.angle_gamma   90.00
#
_symmetry.space_group_name_H-M   'P 1'
#
loop_
_entity.id
_entity.type
_entity.pdbx_description
1 polymer ?
#
loop_
_entity_poly.entity_id
_entity_poly.type
_entity_poly.pdbx_seq_one_letter_code
_entity_poly.pdbx_strand_id
1 'polypeptide(L)'
;MSTATTTPVIPASSMLVTPATADAPVSVVPAAKSGPAPVPQTLDELVKMLHEELGSCGLTCDGVDVERVKQLMANYTSNNDDWKKYAMFDKGRYTRNLVDDGNGKFNLMILAWPENVGSAIHDHSGSHCIMKCLDGELVETQYHWPDKIVTEADHPDSGVGSEGSDDESSNNKAMKVKNVNTLHRNEITYMHDQIGLHRVANPLSSMGSVSLHLYTPPYEMCKTFNERSSKARSSGKCVFFSSKGQKLESRPSAAYLQCSLTQDANAPKSA
;
A
#
# COMPACT_ATOMS: atom_id res chain seq x y z
N MET A 1 28.34 -1.85 -93.44
CA MET A 1 28.28 -2.41 -92.07
C MET A 1 28.63 -1.25 -91.11
N SER A 2 27.76 -0.25 -90.90
CA SER A 2 26.72 -0.13 -89.85
C SER A 2 27.21 -0.53 -88.45
N THR A 3 27.16 0.24 -87.36
CA THR A 3 26.74 1.63 -87.00
C THR A 3 27.11 1.84 -85.51
N ALA A 4 27.55 3.05 -85.12
CA ALA A 4 27.39 3.79 -83.83
C ALA A 4 27.52 3.05 -82.47
N THR A 5 27.97 3.64 -81.34
CA THR A 5 27.29 4.75 -80.63
C THR A 5 28.05 5.13 -79.33
N THR A 6 28.25 6.44 -79.15
CA THR A 6 28.22 7.36 -77.98
C THR A 6 28.32 6.88 -76.51
N THR A 7 29.09 7.68 -75.76
CA THR A 7 29.36 7.84 -74.30
C THR A 7 28.12 7.94 -73.37
N PRO A 8 28.24 7.76 -72.02
CA PRO A 8 28.44 8.94 -71.16
C PRO A 8 29.28 8.75 -69.86
N VAL A 9 29.78 9.90 -69.40
CA VAL A 9 30.42 10.18 -68.11
C VAL A 9 29.34 10.31 -67.02
N ILE A 10 29.57 9.72 -65.84
CA ILE A 10 28.70 9.83 -64.66
C ILE A 10 29.24 10.94 -63.73
N PRO A 11 28.44 11.94 -63.31
CA PRO A 11 28.86 12.95 -62.36
C PRO A 11 28.74 12.48 -60.89
N ALA A 12 29.60 13.04 -60.04
CA ALA A 12 29.65 12.80 -58.60
C ALA A 12 28.36 13.25 -57.89
N SER A 13 27.86 12.40 -56.99
CA SER A 13 26.69 12.68 -56.15
C SER A 13 27.01 13.74 -55.08
N SER A 14 26.20 14.80 -55.08
CA SER A 14 26.18 15.86 -54.08
C SER A 14 25.71 15.32 -52.73
N MET A 15 26.51 15.48 -51.67
CA MET A 15 26.07 15.23 -50.29
C MET A 15 25.08 16.32 -49.86
N LEU A 16 23.82 15.92 -49.63
CA LEU A 16 22.83 16.73 -48.94
C LEU A 16 23.07 16.61 -47.43
N VAL A 17 23.52 17.71 -46.82
CA VAL A 17 23.51 17.90 -45.38
C VAL A 17 22.06 18.17 -44.95
N THR A 18 21.46 17.27 -44.19
CA THR A 18 20.18 17.50 -43.52
C THR A 18 20.40 18.36 -42.27
N PRO A 19 19.56 19.37 -41.99
CA PRO A 19 19.64 20.12 -40.74
C PRO A 19 19.13 19.24 -39.59
N ALA A 20 19.83 19.33 -38.46
CA ALA A 20 19.51 18.65 -37.22
C ALA A 20 18.08 18.95 -36.77
N THR A 21 17.39 17.88 -36.38
CA THR A 21 16.02 17.85 -35.88
C THR A 21 15.84 18.69 -34.62
N ALA A 22 14.66 19.29 -34.54
CA ALA A 22 14.12 20.16 -33.51
C ALA A 22 14.45 19.76 -32.05
N ASP A 23 14.67 20.78 -31.23
CA ASP A 23 14.69 20.72 -29.78
C ASP A 23 13.51 19.89 -29.26
N ALA A 24 13.83 18.83 -28.50
CA ALA A 24 12.86 18.15 -27.66
C ALA A 24 12.32 19.15 -26.63
N PRO A 25 11.01 19.15 -26.33
CA PRO A 25 10.47 20.04 -25.32
C PRO A 25 11.11 19.68 -23.98
N VAL A 26 11.82 20.65 -23.38
CA VAL A 26 12.27 20.59 -22.00
C VAL A 26 11.04 20.35 -21.14
N SER A 27 10.96 19.17 -20.51
CA SER A 27 9.92 18.83 -19.56
C SER A 27 10.00 19.79 -18.39
N VAL A 28 9.15 20.82 -18.40
CA VAL A 28 9.01 21.76 -17.28
C VAL A 28 8.40 20.96 -16.14
N VAL A 29 9.25 20.54 -15.19
CA VAL A 29 8.81 19.91 -13.95
C VAL A 29 7.89 20.92 -13.24
N PRO A 30 6.64 20.56 -12.90
CA PRO A 30 5.78 21.46 -12.14
C PRO A 30 6.48 21.83 -10.82
N ALA A 31 6.62 23.13 -10.55
CA ALA A 31 7.14 23.57 -9.27
C ALA A 31 6.26 23.01 -8.14
N ALA A 32 6.89 22.50 -7.08
CA ALA A 32 6.19 22.03 -5.89
C ALA A 32 5.21 23.11 -5.41
N LYS A 33 3.95 22.73 -5.18
CA LYS A 33 2.90 23.67 -4.78
C LYS A 33 3.28 24.30 -3.44
N SER A 34 3.34 25.63 -3.40
CA SER A 34 3.67 26.40 -2.19
C SER A 34 2.40 26.76 -1.40
N GLY A 35 2.51 26.75 -0.06
CA GLY A 35 1.42 27.09 0.86
C GLY A 35 0.79 25.88 1.56
N PRO A 36 -0.02 26.11 2.62
CA PRO A 36 -0.69 25.03 3.35
C PRO A 36 -1.65 24.26 2.44
N ALA A 37 -1.79 22.96 2.67
CA ALA A 37 -2.79 22.18 1.95
C ALA A 37 -4.22 22.71 2.23
N PRO A 38 -5.13 22.68 1.23
CA PRO A 38 -6.51 23.10 1.41
C PRO A 38 -7.25 22.21 2.42
N VAL A 39 -8.44 22.67 2.85
CA VAL A 39 -9.29 21.98 3.83
C VAL A 39 -10.53 21.42 3.14
N PRO A 40 -10.59 20.10 2.86
CA PRO A 40 -11.78 19.50 2.27
C PRO A 40 -12.96 19.54 3.23
N GLN A 41 -14.13 19.96 2.74
CA GLN A 41 -15.38 20.00 3.51
C GLN A 41 -16.12 18.65 3.49
N THR A 42 -15.86 17.81 2.48
CA THR A 42 -16.44 16.47 2.34
C THR A 42 -15.40 15.45 1.88
N LEU A 43 -15.70 14.15 2.03
CA LEU A 43 -14.86 13.08 1.47
C LEU A 43 -14.74 13.18 -0.06
N ASP A 44 -15.80 13.57 -0.77
CA ASP A 44 -15.77 13.73 -2.23
C ASP A 44 -14.85 14.89 -2.64
N GLU A 45 -14.83 15.98 -1.87
CA GLU A 45 -13.90 17.08 -2.07
C GLU A 45 -12.45 16.65 -1.76
N LEU A 46 -12.24 15.85 -0.72
CA LEU A 46 -10.92 15.26 -0.42
C LEU A 46 -10.44 14.40 -1.60
N VAL A 47 -11.28 13.52 -2.15
CA VAL A 47 -10.95 12.71 -3.33
C VAL A 47 -10.52 13.60 -4.49
N LYS A 48 -11.29 14.64 -4.80
CA LYS A 48 -10.95 15.59 -5.87
C LYS A 48 -9.58 16.25 -5.63
N MET A 49 -9.32 16.75 -4.42
CA MET A 49 -8.04 17.39 -4.08
C MET A 49 -6.86 16.41 -4.12
N LEU A 50 -7.07 15.14 -3.75
CA LEU A 50 -6.06 14.09 -3.87
C LEU A 50 -5.71 13.79 -5.33
N HIS A 51 -6.70 13.75 -6.23
CA HIS A 51 -6.45 13.66 -7.68
C HIS A 51 -5.63 14.83 -8.20
N GLU A 52 -5.97 16.06 -7.80
CA GLU A 52 -5.22 17.26 -8.18
C GLU A 52 -3.79 17.28 -7.61
N GLU A 53 -3.58 16.67 -6.44
CA GLU A 53 -2.26 16.53 -5.83
C GLU A 53 -1.38 15.49 -6.49
N LEU A 54 -1.88 14.28 -6.58
CA LEU A 54 -1.11 13.12 -7.00
C LEU A 54 -0.97 13.10 -8.53
N GLY A 55 -1.83 13.81 -9.26
CA GLY A 55 -1.72 14.02 -10.69
C GLY A 55 -1.61 12.69 -11.46
N SER A 56 -0.80 12.70 -12.53
CA SER A 56 -0.67 11.57 -13.45
C SER A 56 0.40 10.54 -13.07
N CYS A 57 1.25 10.80 -12.06
CA CYS A 57 2.32 9.88 -11.63
C CYS A 57 2.36 9.61 -10.11
N GLY A 58 1.39 10.09 -9.32
CA GLY A 58 1.35 9.85 -7.87
C GLY A 58 2.57 10.44 -7.16
N LEU A 59 2.99 9.82 -6.05
CA LEU A 59 4.23 10.21 -5.35
C LEU A 59 5.52 9.84 -6.11
N THR A 60 5.43 9.26 -7.32
CA THR A 60 6.60 8.99 -8.17
C THR A 60 6.92 10.14 -9.12
N CYS A 61 6.08 11.18 -9.20
CA CYS A 61 6.42 12.41 -9.91
C CYS A 61 7.45 13.23 -9.13
N ASP A 62 8.43 13.80 -9.82
CA ASP A 62 9.17 14.94 -9.29
C ASP A 62 8.18 16.08 -8.96
N GLY A 63 8.18 16.54 -7.71
CA GLY A 63 7.37 17.69 -7.26
C GLY A 63 6.12 17.39 -6.42
N VAL A 64 5.76 16.12 -6.17
CA VAL A 64 4.68 15.77 -5.23
C VAL A 64 5.26 15.50 -3.85
N ASP A 65 4.85 16.31 -2.87
CA ASP A 65 5.31 16.21 -1.49
C ASP A 65 4.36 15.33 -0.67
N VAL A 66 4.90 14.24 -0.11
CA VAL A 66 4.17 13.35 0.80
C VAL A 66 3.56 14.11 1.98
N GLU A 67 4.21 15.17 2.44
CA GLU A 67 3.71 15.98 3.56
C GLU A 67 2.44 16.73 3.17
N ARG A 68 2.34 17.19 1.91
CA ARG A 68 1.15 17.90 1.44
C ARG A 68 -0.06 16.97 1.28
N VAL A 69 0.17 15.72 0.88
CA VAL A 69 -0.87 14.67 0.87
C VAL A 69 -1.29 14.28 2.28
N LYS A 70 -0.33 14.17 3.23
CA LYS A 70 -0.63 13.96 4.65
C LYS A 70 -1.48 15.10 5.22
N GLN A 71 -1.15 16.34 4.90
CA GLN A 71 -1.92 17.51 5.34
C GLN A 71 -3.34 17.51 4.77
N LEU A 72 -3.56 17.15 3.50
CA LEU A 72 -4.91 17.00 2.95
C LEU A 72 -5.75 15.98 3.73
N MET A 73 -5.18 14.81 3.99
CA MET A 73 -5.84 13.76 4.78
C MET A 73 -6.09 14.21 6.24
N ALA A 74 -5.16 14.95 6.85
CA ALA A 74 -5.33 15.50 8.19
C ALA A 74 -6.45 16.55 8.24
N ASN A 75 -6.47 17.48 7.28
CA ASN A 75 -7.39 18.62 7.22
C ASN A 75 -8.85 18.21 7.01
N TYR A 76 -9.11 17.08 6.34
CA TYR A 76 -10.46 16.54 6.27
C TYR A 76 -10.97 16.19 7.68
N THR A 77 -12.07 16.79 8.10
CA THR A 77 -12.73 16.43 9.36
C THR A 77 -13.75 15.32 9.10
N SER A 78 -13.56 14.17 9.76
CA SER A 78 -14.41 12.99 9.59
C SER A 78 -15.89 13.31 9.85
N ASN A 79 -16.71 13.07 8.84
CA ASN A 79 -18.16 13.19 8.88
C ASN A 79 -18.81 11.85 8.46
N ASN A 80 -19.60 11.25 9.36
CA ASN A 80 -20.23 9.96 9.12
C ASN A 80 -21.09 9.93 7.84
N ASP A 81 -21.76 11.04 7.51
CA ASP A 81 -22.63 11.10 6.32
C ASP A 81 -21.85 10.96 5.01
N ASP A 82 -20.58 11.38 4.98
CA ASP A 82 -19.73 11.26 3.81
C ASP A 82 -19.34 9.80 3.54
N TRP A 83 -19.02 9.06 4.61
CA TRP A 83 -18.30 7.79 4.50
C TRP A 83 -19.07 6.54 4.92
N LYS A 84 -20.20 6.67 5.62
CA LYS A 84 -20.95 5.50 6.16
C LYS A 84 -21.34 4.47 5.10
N LYS A 85 -21.60 4.92 3.86
CA LYS A 85 -21.92 4.05 2.72
C LYS A 85 -20.79 3.09 2.32
N TYR A 86 -19.54 3.39 2.71
CA TYR A 86 -18.38 2.53 2.44
C TYR A 86 -17.98 1.67 3.66
N ALA A 87 -18.40 2.01 4.87
CA ALA A 87 -18.00 1.32 6.11
C ALA A 87 -18.78 0.00 6.32
N MET A 88 -18.56 -0.98 5.44
CA MET A 88 -19.24 -2.27 5.50
C MET A 88 -18.46 -3.27 6.36
N PHE A 89 -18.98 -3.62 7.53
CA PHE A 89 -18.35 -4.58 8.43
C PHE A 89 -18.60 -6.04 8.02
N ASP A 90 -17.70 -6.93 8.42
CA ASP A 90 -17.86 -8.39 8.32
C ASP A 90 -17.46 -9.02 9.66
N LYS A 91 -18.16 -10.07 10.10
CA LYS A 91 -17.93 -10.61 11.43
C LYS A 91 -16.58 -11.33 11.49
N GLY A 92 -15.75 -10.98 12.46
CA GLY A 92 -14.48 -11.67 12.77
C GLY A 92 -13.28 -11.30 11.89
N ARG A 93 -13.41 -10.29 11.01
CA ARG A 93 -12.27 -9.75 10.25
C ARG A 93 -12.56 -8.32 9.79
N TYR A 94 -11.51 -7.54 9.56
CA TYR A 94 -11.67 -6.23 8.98
C TYR A 94 -11.93 -6.36 7.47
N THR A 95 -12.65 -5.38 6.93
CA THR A 95 -12.97 -5.31 5.49
C THR A 95 -12.22 -4.16 4.84
N ARG A 96 -11.92 -4.29 3.54
CA ARG A 96 -11.30 -3.23 2.73
C ARG A 96 -12.33 -2.76 1.70
N ASN A 97 -12.75 -1.50 1.77
CA ASN A 97 -13.85 -0.96 0.98
C ASN A 97 -13.30 0.15 0.08
N LEU A 98 -13.18 -0.11 -1.22
CA LEU A 98 -12.61 0.86 -2.16
C LEU A 98 -13.53 2.08 -2.27
N VAL A 99 -12.96 3.27 -2.03
CA VAL A 99 -13.64 4.56 -2.22
C VAL A 99 -13.34 5.08 -3.62
N ASP A 100 -12.05 5.15 -3.97
CA ASP A 100 -11.58 5.67 -5.26
C ASP A 100 -10.28 4.95 -5.68
N ASP A 101 -10.17 4.67 -6.98
CA ASP A 101 -9.03 3.95 -7.59
C ASP A 101 -7.91 4.88 -8.09
N GLY A 102 -8.06 6.20 -7.89
CA GLY A 102 -7.03 7.19 -8.11
C GLY A 102 -6.47 7.20 -9.53
N ASN A 103 -7.27 6.77 -10.53
CA ASN A 103 -6.82 6.56 -11.91
C ASN A 103 -5.59 5.64 -12.00
N GLY A 104 -5.49 4.66 -11.09
CA GLY A 104 -4.38 3.71 -10.97
C GLY A 104 -3.13 4.28 -10.28
N LYS A 105 -3.18 5.49 -9.71
CA LYS A 105 -2.03 6.17 -9.07
C LYS A 105 -2.06 6.12 -7.55
N PHE A 106 -3.25 5.98 -6.98
CA PHE A 106 -3.44 5.70 -5.58
C PHE A 106 -4.70 4.89 -5.38
N ASN A 107 -4.79 4.14 -4.29
CA ASN A 107 -6.07 3.62 -3.83
C ASN A 107 -6.46 4.37 -2.57
N LEU A 108 -7.65 4.97 -2.57
CA LEU A 108 -8.31 5.47 -1.37
C LEU A 108 -9.36 4.46 -0.94
N MET A 109 -9.28 3.97 0.28
CA MET A 109 -10.19 2.94 0.78
C MET A 109 -10.52 3.12 2.25
N ILE A 110 -11.69 2.66 2.65
CA ILE A 110 -12.11 2.60 4.05
C ILE A 110 -11.93 1.18 4.57
N LEU A 111 -11.23 1.06 5.69
CA LEU A 111 -11.20 -0.18 6.45
C LEU A 111 -12.20 -0.10 7.60
N ALA A 112 -13.04 -1.12 7.72
CA ALA A 112 -13.98 -1.27 8.84
C ALA A 112 -13.49 -2.41 9.74
N TRP A 113 -13.24 -2.09 11.00
CA TRP A 113 -12.57 -2.95 11.98
C TRP A 113 -13.58 -3.36 13.05
N PRO A 114 -14.10 -4.61 13.03
CA PRO A 114 -14.94 -5.09 14.12
C PRO A 114 -14.21 -5.06 15.47
N GLU A 115 -14.96 -5.20 16.56
CA GLU A 115 -14.40 -5.28 17.90
C GLU A 115 -13.28 -6.33 18.03
N ASN A 116 -12.19 -5.97 18.69
CA ASN A 116 -11.01 -6.82 18.93
C ASN A 116 -10.37 -7.43 17.66
N VAL A 117 -10.59 -6.85 16.48
CA VAL A 117 -10.00 -7.32 15.23
C VAL A 117 -8.77 -6.49 14.87
N GLY A 118 -7.70 -7.16 14.48
CA GLY A 118 -6.50 -6.53 13.94
C GLY A 118 -5.94 -7.22 12.71
N SER A 119 -5.00 -6.56 12.06
CA SER A 119 -4.22 -7.12 10.95
C SER A 119 -3.12 -8.04 11.46
N ALA A 120 -2.57 -8.85 10.55
CA ALA A 120 -1.22 -9.39 10.73
C ALA A 120 -0.18 -8.24 10.77
N ILE A 121 1.04 -8.55 11.21
CA ILE A 121 2.20 -7.68 10.99
C ILE A 121 2.52 -7.72 9.50
N HIS A 122 2.62 -6.57 8.83
CA HIS A 122 2.79 -6.52 7.37
C HIS A 122 3.64 -5.34 6.87
N ASP A 123 4.10 -5.48 5.63
CA ASP A 123 4.73 -4.42 4.84
C ASP A 123 3.73 -3.77 3.85
N HIS A 124 4.21 -2.82 3.06
CA HIS A 124 3.43 -2.06 2.08
C HIS A 124 3.92 -2.22 0.64
N SER A 125 4.82 -3.18 0.36
CA SER A 125 5.37 -3.43 -0.98
C SER A 125 5.90 -2.18 -1.68
N GLY A 126 6.64 -1.34 -0.93
CA GLY A 126 7.21 -0.07 -1.40
C GLY A 126 6.19 1.06 -1.60
N SER A 127 4.94 0.88 -1.16
CA SER A 127 3.90 1.91 -1.28
C SER A 127 3.88 2.81 -0.05
N HIS A 128 3.59 4.09 -0.27
CA HIS A 128 3.30 5.04 0.81
C HIS A 128 1.91 4.75 1.37
N CYS A 129 1.77 4.66 2.69
CA CYS A 129 0.52 4.48 3.41
C CYS A 129 0.23 5.69 4.29
N ILE A 130 -0.89 6.37 4.05
CA ILE A 130 -1.43 7.37 4.98
C ILE A 130 -2.72 6.81 5.54
N MET A 131 -2.81 6.67 6.86
CA MET A 131 -4.00 6.18 7.55
C MET A 131 -4.58 7.29 8.41
N LYS A 132 -5.89 7.53 8.31
CA LYS A 132 -6.67 8.41 9.20
C LYS A 132 -7.71 7.60 9.95
N CYS A 133 -7.80 7.77 11.27
CA CYS A 133 -8.93 7.23 12.03
C CYS A 133 -10.18 8.11 11.77
N LEU A 134 -11.23 7.52 11.21
CA LEU A 134 -12.48 8.21 10.92
C LEU A 134 -13.46 8.10 12.09
N ASP A 135 -13.48 6.97 12.79
CA ASP A 135 -14.34 6.74 13.95
C ASP A 135 -13.78 5.64 14.84
N GLY A 136 -14.12 5.69 16.13
CA GLY A 136 -13.59 4.77 17.15
C GLY A 136 -12.13 5.08 17.51
N GLU A 137 -11.37 4.00 17.77
CA GLU A 137 -9.97 4.02 18.18
C GLU A 137 -9.20 2.89 17.45
N LEU A 138 -7.94 3.14 17.11
CA LEU A 138 -7.05 2.13 16.53
C LEU A 138 -5.69 2.17 17.20
N VAL A 139 -5.11 1.00 17.48
CA VAL A 139 -3.72 0.88 17.94
C VAL A 139 -2.84 0.45 16.77
N GLU A 140 -1.87 1.29 16.43
CA GLU A 140 -0.77 0.96 15.53
C GLU A 140 0.44 0.47 16.34
N THR A 141 0.89 -0.75 16.09
CA THR A 141 2.17 -1.26 16.59
C THR A 141 3.16 -1.35 15.43
N GLN A 142 4.23 -0.56 15.47
CA GLN A 142 5.31 -0.60 14.49
C GLN A 142 6.41 -1.55 14.94
N TYR A 143 7.03 -2.25 13.99
CA TYR A 143 8.11 -3.21 14.22
C TYR A 143 9.33 -2.87 13.37
N HIS A 144 10.49 -3.26 13.87
CA HIS A 144 11.69 -3.35 13.03
C HIS A 144 11.55 -4.49 12.02
N TRP A 145 12.21 -4.34 10.87
CA TRP A 145 12.46 -5.47 9.97
C TRP A 145 13.30 -6.54 10.69
N PRO A 146 13.06 -7.83 10.42
CA PRO A 146 13.94 -8.88 10.92
C PRO A 146 15.31 -8.80 10.25
N ASP A 147 16.36 -9.17 10.99
CA ASP A 147 17.76 -9.13 10.50
C ASP A 147 17.97 -10.00 9.24
N LYS A 148 17.19 -11.08 9.12
CA LYS A 148 17.10 -11.94 7.93
C LYS A 148 15.64 -12.29 7.67
N ILE A 149 15.18 -12.11 6.44
CA ILE A 149 13.84 -12.54 6.01
C ILE A 149 13.93 -14.01 5.61
N VAL A 150 13.32 -14.89 6.39
CA VAL A 150 13.15 -16.32 6.06
C VAL A 150 11.71 -16.52 5.60
N THR A 151 11.51 -17.18 4.46
CA THR A 151 10.17 -17.50 3.96
C THR A 151 9.76 -18.91 4.35
N GLU A 152 8.45 -19.17 4.47
CA GLU A 152 7.95 -20.53 4.76
C GLU A 152 8.31 -21.55 3.66
N ALA A 153 8.65 -21.11 2.44
CA ALA A 153 9.09 -21.98 1.34
C ALA A 153 10.54 -22.45 1.48
N ASP A 154 11.34 -21.81 2.33
CA ASP A 154 12.76 -22.12 2.53
C ASP A 154 12.98 -23.35 3.45
N HIS A 155 11.90 -23.97 3.94
CA HIS A 155 11.91 -25.27 4.59
C HIS A 155 11.01 -26.25 3.84
N PRO A 156 11.55 -27.04 2.89
CA PRO A 156 10.91 -28.30 2.56
C PRO A 156 11.00 -29.16 3.82
N ASP A 157 9.85 -29.53 4.36
CA ASP A 157 9.70 -30.72 5.18
C ASP A 157 10.18 -31.93 4.34
N SER A 158 11.50 -32.11 4.30
CA SER A 158 12.15 -33.34 3.86
C SER A 158 12.61 -34.03 5.14
N GLY A 159 11.67 -34.73 5.75
CA GLY A 159 11.99 -35.72 6.77
C GLY A 159 12.95 -36.76 6.20
N VAL A 160 14.25 -36.57 6.42
CA VAL A 160 15.27 -37.61 6.52
C VAL A 160 16.30 -37.12 7.54
N GLY A 161 16.43 -37.84 8.65
CA GLY A 161 17.30 -37.49 9.75
C GLY A 161 18.78 -37.47 9.36
N SER A 162 19.49 -36.50 9.91
CA SER A 162 20.93 -36.57 10.11
C SER A 162 21.23 -35.99 11.48
N GLU A 163 21.49 -36.88 12.43
CA GLU A 163 22.10 -36.54 13.72
C GLU A 163 23.50 -35.98 13.45
N GLY A 164 23.73 -34.72 13.76
CA GLY A 164 25.02 -34.08 13.50
C GLY A 164 25.07 -32.61 13.91
N SER A 165 25.70 -32.37 15.06
CA SER A 165 26.16 -31.10 15.63
C SER A 165 25.11 -30.08 16.08
N ASP A 166 25.04 -29.94 17.40
CA ASP A 166 24.46 -28.82 18.13
C ASP A 166 25.12 -27.50 17.69
N ASP A 167 24.47 -26.76 16.81
CA ASP A 167 24.62 -25.30 16.72
C ASP A 167 23.29 -24.65 17.11
N GLU A 168 23.08 -24.55 18.43
CA GLU A 168 22.08 -23.69 19.08
C GLU A 168 22.37 -22.20 18.78
N SER A 169 22.20 -21.77 17.52
CA SER A 169 22.44 -20.36 17.13
C SER A 169 21.58 -19.87 15.96
N SER A 170 20.68 -20.68 15.39
CA SER A 170 19.69 -20.20 14.40
C SER A 170 18.46 -19.56 15.06
N ASN A 171 18.75 -18.48 15.80
CA ASN A 171 17.84 -17.50 16.41
C ASN A 171 16.41 -17.42 15.80
N ASN A 172 15.48 -18.13 16.44
CA ASN A 172 14.04 -17.87 16.36
C ASN A 172 13.72 -16.57 17.12
N LYS A 173 14.12 -15.42 16.56
CA LYS A 173 13.90 -14.11 17.20
C LYS A 173 12.52 -13.60 16.85
N ALA A 174 11.71 -13.36 17.88
CA ALA A 174 10.43 -12.66 17.76
C ALA A 174 10.61 -11.26 17.13
N MET A 175 9.55 -10.80 16.47
CA MET A 175 9.47 -9.46 15.90
C MET A 175 9.70 -8.41 17.00
N LYS A 176 10.58 -7.44 16.75
CA LYS A 176 10.92 -6.40 17.73
C LYS A 176 10.02 -5.18 17.54
N VAL A 177 9.22 -4.86 18.55
CA VAL A 177 8.40 -3.65 18.57
C VAL A 177 9.30 -2.42 18.57
N LYS A 178 8.99 -1.46 17.70
CA LYS A 178 9.65 -0.16 17.56
C LYS A 178 8.87 0.95 18.25
N ASN A 179 7.54 0.97 18.06
CA ASN A 179 6.66 1.98 18.62
C ASN A 179 5.23 1.44 18.74
N VAL A 180 4.46 1.99 19.68
CA VAL A 180 3.02 1.75 19.79
C VAL A 180 2.34 3.11 19.86
N ASN A 181 1.34 3.33 19.01
CA ASN A 181 0.58 4.57 18.95
C ASN A 181 -0.92 4.27 18.95
N THR A 182 -1.68 5.00 19.75
CA THR A 182 -3.14 4.96 19.74
C THR A 182 -3.66 6.14 18.92
N LEU A 183 -4.39 5.85 17.85
CA LEU A 183 -5.06 6.83 17.01
C LEU A 183 -6.52 6.96 17.42
N HIS A 184 -6.91 8.19 17.69
CA HIS A 184 -8.28 8.62 17.90
C HIS A 184 -8.84 9.27 16.64
N ARG A 185 -10.15 9.49 16.63
CA ARG A 185 -10.85 10.14 15.53
C ARG A 185 -10.15 11.42 15.06
N ASN A 186 -10.02 11.52 13.73
CA ASN A 186 -9.31 12.55 12.95
C ASN A 186 -7.79 12.51 12.97
N GLU A 187 -7.15 11.75 13.86
CA GLU A 187 -5.71 11.59 13.87
C GLU A 187 -5.25 10.76 12.66
N ILE A 188 -4.02 11.04 12.22
CA ILE A 188 -3.38 10.34 11.11
C ILE A 188 -2.06 9.71 11.54
N THR A 189 -1.66 8.65 10.84
CA THR A 189 -0.30 8.12 10.84
C THR A 189 0.17 7.90 9.42
N TYR A 190 1.49 7.74 9.25
CA TYR A 190 2.14 7.50 7.98
C TYR A 190 3.09 6.31 8.11
N MET A 191 3.03 5.41 7.13
CA MET A 191 3.87 4.23 7.07
C MET A 191 4.45 4.03 5.67
N HIS A 192 5.70 3.57 5.64
CA HIS A 192 6.42 3.13 4.45
C HIS A 192 7.45 2.08 4.86
N ASP A 193 7.86 1.21 3.94
CA ASP A 193 8.76 0.09 4.24
C ASP A 193 10.13 0.55 4.77
N GLN A 194 10.58 1.77 4.44
CA GLN A 194 11.79 2.35 5.02
C GLN A 194 11.66 2.68 6.52
N ILE A 195 10.44 2.83 7.03
CA ILE A 195 10.17 3.08 8.45
C ILE A 195 10.18 1.77 9.24
N GLY A 196 9.61 0.71 8.68
CA GLY A 196 9.48 -0.61 9.32
C GLY A 196 8.28 -1.41 8.80
N LEU A 197 7.73 -2.22 9.69
CA LEU A 197 6.48 -2.99 9.50
C LEU A 197 5.44 -2.50 10.51
N HIS A 198 4.16 -2.82 10.32
CA HIS A 198 3.17 -2.54 11.37
C HIS A 198 2.03 -3.54 11.48
N ARG A 199 1.32 -3.47 12.61
CA ARG A 199 0.02 -4.08 12.89
C ARG A 199 -0.94 -2.97 13.29
N VAL A 200 -2.16 -3.00 12.78
CA VAL A 200 -3.25 -2.11 13.19
C VAL A 200 -4.37 -2.96 13.78
N ALA A 201 -4.89 -2.57 14.93
CA ALA A 201 -5.97 -3.28 15.61
C ALA A 201 -7.00 -2.32 16.19
N ASN A 202 -8.27 -2.74 16.18
CA ASN A 202 -9.30 -2.13 17.00
C ASN A 202 -9.22 -2.72 18.42
N PRO A 203 -8.83 -1.92 19.44
CA PRO A 203 -8.72 -2.41 20.82
C PRO A 203 -10.08 -2.48 21.53
N LEU A 204 -11.14 -1.93 20.93
CA LEU A 204 -12.45 -1.80 21.56
C LEU A 204 -13.21 -3.12 21.52
N SER A 205 -13.82 -3.49 22.64
CA SER A 205 -14.57 -4.73 22.78
C SER A 205 -16.07 -4.61 22.51
N SER A 206 -16.59 -3.38 22.38
CA SER A 206 -18.03 -3.10 22.30
C SER A 206 -18.44 -2.28 21.08
N MET A 207 -17.48 -1.83 20.27
CA MET A 207 -17.76 -1.06 19.06
C MET A 207 -16.70 -1.27 17.99
N GLY A 208 -17.10 -1.16 16.74
CA GLY A 208 -16.18 -1.14 15.60
C GLY A 208 -15.47 0.20 15.46
N SER A 209 -14.33 0.19 14.79
CA SER A 209 -13.58 1.37 14.38
C SER A 209 -13.53 1.47 12.86
N VAL A 210 -13.29 2.68 12.34
CA VAL A 210 -13.24 2.95 10.90
C VAL A 210 -12.01 3.79 10.59
N SER A 211 -11.26 3.43 9.55
CA SER A 211 -10.14 4.23 9.05
C SER A 211 -10.18 4.45 7.55
N LEU A 212 -9.63 5.59 7.12
CA LEU A 212 -9.37 5.91 5.72
C LEU A 212 -7.90 5.65 5.42
N HIS A 213 -7.62 4.89 4.36
CA HIS A 213 -6.27 4.56 3.92
C HIS A 213 -6.05 5.08 2.51
N LEU A 214 -4.93 5.78 2.30
CA LEU A 214 -4.39 6.12 1.00
C LEU A 214 -3.10 5.33 0.77
N TYR A 215 -3.07 4.56 -0.32
CA TYR A 215 -1.86 3.88 -0.80
C TYR A 215 -1.42 4.44 -2.14
N THR A 216 -0.15 4.82 -2.29
CA THR A 216 0.42 5.26 -3.56
C THR A 216 1.89 4.81 -3.70
N PRO A 217 2.26 4.11 -4.79
CA PRO A 217 1.37 3.53 -5.79
C PRO A 217 0.40 2.49 -5.18
N PRO A 218 -0.64 2.05 -5.91
CA PRO A 218 -1.46 0.92 -5.48
C PRO A 218 -0.66 -0.38 -5.51
N TYR A 219 -0.99 -1.31 -4.59
CA TYR A 219 -0.45 -2.67 -4.59
C TYR A 219 -1.55 -3.71 -4.33
N GLU A 220 -1.29 -4.93 -4.77
CA GLU A 220 -2.23 -6.06 -4.62
C GLU A 220 -1.75 -7.14 -3.65
N MET A 221 -0.45 -7.17 -3.33
CA MET A 221 0.15 -8.15 -2.43
C MET A 221 1.13 -7.45 -1.50
N CYS A 222 1.23 -7.95 -0.27
CA CYS A 222 2.23 -7.56 0.74
C CYS A 222 2.84 -8.82 1.34
N LYS A 223 3.83 -8.68 2.22
CA LYS A 223 4.27 -9.76 3.10
C LYS A 223 3.61 -9.60 4.46
N THR A 224 3.29 -10.72 5.08
CA THR A 224 2.88 -10.80 6.47
C THR A 224 3.93 -11.57 7.27
N PHE A 225 4.11 -11.19 8.53
CA PHE A 225 5.16 -11.70 9.40
C PHE A 225 4.56 -12.35 10.64
N ASN A 226 5.08 -13.51 11.00
CA ASN A 226 4.76 -14.14 12.27
C ASN A 226 5.47 -13.41 13.41
N GLU A 227 4.73 -12.98 14.42
CA GLU A 227 5.29 -12.22 15.55
C GLU A 227 6.32 -13.00 16.36
N ARG A 228 6.16 -14.32 16.53
CA ARG A 228 7.06 -15.14 17.35
C ARG A 228 8.31 -15.57 16.59
N SER A 229 8.17 -15.93 15.32
CA SER A 229 9.27 -16.51 14.53
C SER A 229 9.91 -15.57 13.52
N SER A 230 9.34 -14.38 13.31
CA SER A 230 9.72 -13.44 12.23
C SER A 230 9.62 -13.99 10.81
N LYS A 231 9.10 -15.22 10.64
CA LYS A 231 8.92 -15.82 9.32
C LYS A 231 7.94 -15.01 8.49
N ALA A 232 8.33 -14.76 7.24
CA ALA A 232 7.53 -14.02 6.28
C ALA A 232 6.76 -14.97 5.37
N ARG A 233 5.57 -14.54 4.97
CA ARG A 233 4.80 -15.16 3.90
C ARG A 233 4.19 -14.09 3.02
N SER A 234 4.10 -14.35 1.72
CA SER A 234 3.30 -13.48 0.84
C SER A 234 1.85 -13.51 1.31
N SER A 235 1.21 -12.35 1.34
CA SER A 235 -0.24 -12.28 1.37
C SER A 235 -0.77 -12.89 0.07
N GLY A 236 -1.97 -13.45 0.11
CA GLY A 236 -2.76 -13.57 -1.11
C GLY A 236 -3.08 -12.18 -1.67
N LYS A 237 -3.73 -12.13 -2.85
CA LYS A 237 -4.24 -10.88 -3.40
C LYS A 237 -5.16 -10.20 -2.39
N CYS A 238 -4.83 -8.96 -2.02
CA CYS A 238 -5.61 -8.12 -1.14
C CYS A 238 -6.90 -7.70 -1.86
N VAL A 239 -7.96 -8.50 -1.69
CA VAL A 239 -9.26 -8.23 -2.31
C VAL A 239 -10.04 -7.13 -1.58
N PHE A 240 -10.92 -6.47 -2.31
CA PHE A 240 -11.89 -5.54 -1.75
C PHE A 240 -13.17 -6.28 -1.35
N PHE A 241 -13.75 -5.91 -0.21
CA PHE A 241 -15.05 -6.38 0.24
C PHE A 241 -16.20 -5.66 -0.48
N SER A 242 -16.00 -4.37 -0.75
CA SER A 242 -16.91 -3.53 -1.50
C SER A 242 -16.12 -2.55 -2.37
N SER A 243 -16.78 -2.02 -3.39
CA SER A 243 -16.24 -0.98 -4.26
C SER A 243 -17.27 0.10 -4.48
N LYS A 244 -16.87 1.37 -4.28
CA LYS A 244 -17.70 2.56 -4.49
C LYS A 244 -19.06 2.47 -3.78
N GLY A 245 -19.07 1.89 -2.58
CA GLY A 245 -20.26 1.71 -1.74
C GLY A 245 -21.15 0.52 -2.11
N GLN A 246 -20.72 -0.34 -3.04
CA GLN A 246 -21.43 -1.56 -3.44
C GLN A 246 -20.64 -2.79 -3.01
N LYS A 247 -21.29 -3.70 -2.27
CA LYS A 247 -20.67 -4.96 -1.86
C LYS A 247 -20.28 -5.75 -3.10
N LEU A 248 -19.03 -6.19 -3.16
CA LEU A 248 -18.61 -7.07 -4.24
C LEU A 248 -19.08 -8.48 -3.92
N GLU A 249 -19.74 -9.12 -4.88
CA GLU A 249 -19.98 -10.55 -4.79
C GLU A 249 -18.62 -11.25 -4.90
N SER A 250 -18.02 -11.63 -3.77
CA SER A 250 -16.84 -12.48 -3.82
C SER A 250 -16.85 -13.52 -2.71
N ARG A 251 -16.63 -14.78 -3.11
CA ARG A 251 -16.13 -15.80 -2.19
C ARG A 251 -14.76 -15.32 -1.71
N PRO A 252 -14.57 -14.98 -0.43
CA PRO A 252 -13.24 -14.68 0.05
C PRO A 252 -12.35 -15.92 -0.16
N SER A 253 -11.18 -15.76 -0.77
CA SER A 253 -10.22 -16.86 -0.83
C SER A 253 -9.71 -17.17 0.58
N ALA A 254 -9.37 -18.43 0.85
CA ALA A 254 -8.80 -18.83 2.14
C ALA A 254 -7.55 -18.02 2.52
N ALA A 255 -6.79 -17.54 1.53
CA ALA A 255 -5.62 -16.69 1.74
C ALA A 255 -5.95 -15.30 2.31
N TYR A 256 -7.14 -14.76 2.02
CA TYR A 256 -7.59 -13.49 2.61
C TYR A 256 -7.88 -13.64 4.10
N LEU A 257 -8.53 -14.75 4.51
CA LEU A 257 -8.79 -15.05 5.92
C LEU A 257 -7.50 -15.08 6.73
N GLN A 258 -6.41 -15.56 6.14
CA GLN A 258 -5.16 -15.73 6.86
C GLN A 258 -4.42 -14.41 7.15
N CYS A 259 -4.72 -13.33 6.42
CA CYS A 259 -4.14 -11.98 6.63
C CYS A 259 -4.80 -11.21 7.80
N SER A 260 -6.03 -11.59 8.16
CA SER A 260 -6.86 -10.88 9.13
C SER A 260 -6.96 -11.55 10.51
N LEU A 261 -6.10 -12.52 10.83
CA LEU A 261 -6.23 -13.29 12.06
C LEU A 261 -5.31 -12.77 13.16
N THR A 262 -5.92 -12.26 14.22
CA THR A 262 -5.46 -12.46 15.59
C THR A 262 -5.69 -13.93 15.96
N GLN A 263 -4.71 -14.80 15.70
CA GLN A 263 -4.64 -16.04 16.47
C GLN A 263 -3.95 -15.70 17.79
N ASP A 264 -4.75 -15.34 18.79
CA ASP A 264 -4.34 -15.55 20.18
C ASP A 264 -4.24 -17.06 20.38
N ALA A 265 -3.07 -17.61 20.10
CA ALA A 265 -2.67 -18.92 20.58
C ALA A 265 -2.40 -18.81 22.09
N ASN A 266 -3.44 -18.56 22.89
CA ASN A 266 -3.54 -18.81 24.34
C ASN A 266 -4.88 -18.31 24.90
N ALA A 267 -5.99 -18.92 24.49
CA ALA A 267 -7.13 -19.04 25.41
C ALA A 267 -6.87 -20.26 26.30
N PRO A 268 -6.76 -20.13 27.63
CA PRO A 268 -6.68 -21.30 28.50
C PRO A 268 -7.94 -22.13 28.31
N LYS A 269 -7.77 -23.42 28.01
CA LYS A 269 -8.88 -24.37 28.06
C LYS A 269 -9.41 -24.35 29.50
N SER A 270 -10.62 -23.83 29.68
CA SER A 270 -11.38 -24.04 30.90
C SER A 270 -11.51 -25.55 31.12
N ALA A 271 -11.21 -25.97 32.36
CA ALA A 271 -11.30 -27.34 32.84
C ALA A 271 -12.72 -27.91 32.72
#